data_AF-A0A5Z5CU52-F1
#
_entry.id   AF-A0A5Z5CU52-F1
#
_cell.length_a   1.000
_cell.length_b   1.000
_cell.length_c   1.000
_cell.angle_alpha   90.00
_cell.angle_beta   90.00
_cell.angle_gamma   90.00
#
_symmetry.space_group_name_H-M   'P 1'
#
loop_
_entity.id
_entity.type
_entity.pdbx_description
1 polymer ?
#
loop_
_entity_poly.entity_id
_entity_poly.type
_entity_poly.pdbx_seq_one_letter_code
_entity_poly.pdbx_strand_id
1 'polypeptide(L)' 'MLTEKYDFRITDQMTIPLRPHWIANDSYREKCKMLVLNRSKGEIHKVDFSKLTDYIKEGDVICFND' A
#
# COMPACT_ATOMS: atom_id res chain seq x y z
N MET A 1 -13.79 -16.14 18.33
CA MET A 1 -12.61 -16.85 17.75
C MET A 1 -11.62 -15.81 17.21
N LEU A 2 -10.30 -16.06 17.19
CA LEU A 2 -9.33 -15.07 16.65
C LEU A 2 -9.62 -14.70 15.19
N THR A 3 -10.27 -15.60 14.45
CA THR A 3 -10.66 -15.44 13.05
C THR A 3 -11.68 -14.33 12.80
N GLU A 4 -12.68 -14.16 13.66
CA GLU A 4 -13.73 -13.14 13.47
C GLU A 4 -13.20 -11.71 13.68
N LYS A 5 -12.18 -11.54 14.53
CA LYS A 5 -11.60 -10.22 14.84
C LYS A 5 -10.89 -9.58 13.64
N TYR A 6 -10.38 -10.41 12.74
CA TYR A 6 -9.63 -9.98 11.56
C TYR A 6 -10.37 -10.29 10.25
N ASP A 7 -11.67 -10.63 10.35
CA ASP A 7 -12.51 -10.84 9.19
C ASP A 7 -12.93 -9.48 8.60
N PHE A 8 -12.84 -9.36 7.28
CA PHE A 8 -13.24 -8.15 6.56
C PHE A 8 -13.79 -8.53 5.19
N ARG A 9 -14.79 -7.75 4.73
CA ARG A 9 -15.41 -7.98 3.42
C ARG A 9 -14.68 -7.21 2.34
N ILE A 10 -14.16 -7.93 1.35
CA ILE A 10 -13.78 -7.35 0.06
C ILE A 10 -15.08 -7.15 -0.73
N THR A 11 -15.41 -5.91 -1.08
CA THR A 11 -16.66 -5.62 -1.81
C THR A 11 -16.51 -5.95 -3.29
N ASP A 12 -17.63 -6.10 -4.00
CA ASP A 12 -17.63 -6.45 -5.43
C ASP A 12 -16.98 -5.35 -6.30
N GLN A 13 -16.83 -4.13 -5.77
CA GLN A 13 -16.08 -3.05 -6.43
C GLN A 13 -14.56 -3.15 -6.23
N MET A 14 -14.08 -4.00 -5.33
CA MET A 14 -12.66 -4.24 -5.09
C MET A 14 -12.20 -5.44 -5.92
N THR A 15 -11.30 -5.19 -6.88
CA THR A 15 -10.72 -6.26 -7.69
C THR A 15 -9.44 -6.75 -7.05
N ILE A 16 -9.35 -8.06 -6.78
CA ILE A 16 -8.07 -8.71 -6.48
C ILE A 16 -7.28 -8.77 -7.79
N PRO A 17 -6.14 -8.07 -7.91
CA PRO A 17 -5.40 -8.00 -9.17
C PRO A 17 -4.78 -9.36 -9.49
N LEU A 18 -5.12 -9.94 -10.65
CA LEU A 18 -4.51 -11.17 -11.17
C LEU A 18 -3.11 -10.96 -11.73
N ARG A 19 -2.76 -9.72 -12.06
CA ARG A 19 -1.43 -9.29 -12.50
C ARG A 19 -1.08 -7.98 -11.80
N PRO A 20 0.21 -7.70 -11.53
CA PRO A 20 0.65 -6.41 -11.02
C PRO A 20 0.13 -5.26 -11.89
N HIS A 21 -0.35 -4.19 -11.26
CA HIS A 21 -0.95 -3.03 -11.94
C HIS A 21 -0.05 -2.44 -13.03
N TRP A 22 1.26 -2.37 -12.77
CA TRP A 22 2.23 -1.82 -13.70
C TRP A 22 2.40 -2.67 -14.97
N ILE A 23 2.26 -4.00 -14.87
CA ILE A 23 2.25 -4.90 -16.03
C ILE A 23 0.95 -4.77 -16.81
N ALA A 24 -0.19 -4.74 -16.10
CA ALA A 24 -1.50 -4.70 -16.74
C ALA A 24 -1.77 -3.41 -17.51
N ASN A 25 -1.12 -2.31 -17.12
CA ASN A 25 -1.35 -0.97 -17.69
C ASN A 25 -0.13 -0.42 -18.44
N ASP A 26 0.87 -1.24 -18.77
CA ASP A 26 2.14 -0.82 -19.39
C ASP A 26 2.70 0.46 -18.74
N SER A 27 2.90 0.38 -17.43
CA SER A 27 3.25 1.51 -16.58
C SER A 27 4.44 1.20 -15.69
N TYR A 28 4.91 2.22 -14.98
CA TYR A 28 6.01 2.08 -14.04
C TYR A 28 5.54 1.54 -12.69
N ARG A 29 6.40 0.79 -12.00
CA ARG A 29 6.06 0.12 -10.74
C ARG A 29 5.69 1.12 -9.64
N GLU A 30 6.32 2.29 -9.62
CA GLU A 30 6.07 3.38 -8.69
C GLU A 30 4.72 4.09 -8.87
N LYS A 31 3.99 3.78 -9.96
CA LYS A 31 2.60 4.23 -10.15
C LYS A 31 1.57 3.35 -9.43
N CYS A 32 2.00 2.24 -8.82
CA CYS A 32 1.14 1.48 -7.91
C CYS A 32 0.69 2.36 -6.73
N LYS A 33 -0.54 2.14 -6.26
CA LYS A 33 -1.10 2.89 -5.14
C LYS A 33 -0.52 2.40 -3.82
N MET A 34 -0.17 3.33 -2.94
CA MET A 34 0.28 3.11 -1.57
C MET A 34 -0.76 3.73 -0.61
N LEU A 35 -1.12 2.97 0.44
CA LEU A 35 -1.95 3.47 1.53
C LEU A 35 -1.04 3.86 2.70
N VAL A 36 -1.11 5.11 3.14
CA VAL A 36 -0.35 5.63 4.27
C VAL A 36 -1.27 5.74 5.48
N LEU A 37 -0.89 5.10 6.58
CA LEU A 37 -1.60 5.14 7.86
C LEU A 37 -0.75 5.85 8.91
N ASN A 38 -1.20 7.01 9.38
CA ASN A 38 -0.62 7.65 10.56
C ASN A 38 -1.21 7.01 11.82
N ARG A 39 -0.47 6.09 12.43
CA ARG A 39 -0.91 5.37 13.64
C ARG A 39 -1.23 6.28 14.83
N SER A 40 -0.50 7.38 14.99
CA SER A 40 -0.68 8.30 16.12
C SER A 40 -1.94 9.15 16.00
N LYS A 41 -2.36 9.46 14.77
CA LYS A 41 -3.52 10.32 14.49
C LYS A 41 -4.75 9.56 13.96
N GLY A 42 -4.59 8.29 13.58
CA GLY A 42 -5.63 7.52 12.90
C GLY A 42 -5.94 7.99 11.47
N GLU A 43 -5.08 8.83 10.87
CA GLU A 43 -5.29 9.39 9.54
C GLU A 43 -4.86 8.40 8.45
N ILE A 44 -5.61 8.36 7.35
CA ILE A 44 -5.37 7.48 6.20
C ILE A 44 -5.35 8.31 4.91
N HIS A 45 -4.32 8.11 4.09
CA HIS A 45 -4.20 8.75 2.77
C HIS A 45 -3.81 7.73 1.71
N LYS A 46 -4.29 7.95 0.47
CA LYS A 46 -3.92 7.16 -0.70
C LYS A 46 -3.05 8.00 -1.63
N VAL A 47 -1.86 7.50 -1.96
CA VAL A 47 -0.88 8.16 -2.82
C VAL A 47 -0.29 7.17 -3.82
N ASP A 48 0.50 7.65 -4.77
CA ASP A 48 1.33 6.77 -5.61
C ASP A 48 2.60 6.37 -4.84
N PHE A 49 3.12 5.18 -5.10
CA PHE A 49 4.35 4.69 -4.46
C PHE A 49 5.57 5.58 -4.76
N SER A 50 5.55 6.32 -5.88
CA SER A 50 6.54 7.38 -6.19
C SER A 50 6.69 8.44 -5.09
N LYS A 51 5.74 8.56 -4.16
CA LYS A 51 5.77 9.47 -3.02
C LYS A 51 6.42 8.88 -1.77
N LEU A 52 6.92 7.64 -1.80
CA LEU A 52 7.51 6.97 -0.64
C LEU A 52 8.62 7.81 0.01
N THR A 53 9.46 8.45 -0.80
CA THR A 53 10.58 9.28 -0.33
C THR A 53 10.13 10.49 0.49
N ASP A 54 8.90 10.97 0.31
CA ASP A 54 8.35 12.09 1.10
C ASP A 54 8.10 11.68 2.57
N TYR A 55 8.09 10.37 2.85
CA TYR A 55 7.83 9.79 4.18
C TYR A 55 9.09 9.23 4.87
N ILE A 56 10.22 9.18 4.16
CA ILE A 56 11.50 8.70 4.69
C ILE A 56 12.35 9.91 5.05
N LYS A 57 12.86 9.94 6.28
CA LYS A 57 13.66 11.04 6.80
C LYS A 57 15.12 10.64 6.91
N GLU A 58 15.98 11.65 7.02
CA GLU A 58 17.39 11.42 7.32
C GLU A 58 17.53 10.61 8.62
N GLY A 59 18.35 9.55 8.56
CA GLY A 59 18.55 8.60 9.66
C GLY A 59 17.63 7.37 9.62
N ASP A 60 16.59 7.35 8.79
CA ASP A 60 15.77 6.15 8.62
C ASP A 60 16.54 5.04 7.88
N VAL A 61 16.28 3.79 8.27
CA VAL A 61 16.87 2.59 7.66
C VAL A 61 15.78 1.75 7.03
N ILE A 62 15.96 1.40 5.75
CA ILE A 62 15.05 0.52 5.02
C ILE A 62 15.70 -0.85 4.90
N CYS A 63 15.07 -1.86 5.50
CA CYS A 63 15.51 -3.24 5.40
C CYS A 63 14.73 -3.94 4.28
N PHE A 64 15.45 -4.42 3.26
CA PHE A 64 14.89 -5.30 2.24
C PHE A 64 15.21 -6.74 2.57
N ASN A 65 14.27 -7.64 2.32
CA ASN A 65 14.57 -9.06 2.26
C ASN A 65 15.04 -9.38 0.84
N ASP A 66 16.23 -9.98 0.74
CA ASP A 66 16.77 -10.54 -0.51
C ASP A 66 16.12 -11.91 -0.80
#